data_AF-A0A2V8QSP9-F1
#
_entry.id   AF-A0A2V8QSP9-F1
#
_cell.length_a   1.000
_cell.length_b   1.000
_cell.length_c   1.000
_cell.angle_alpha   90.00
_cell.angle_beta   90.00
_cell.angle_gamma   90.00
#
_symmetry.space_group_name_H-M   'P 1'
#
loop_
_entity.id
_entity.type
_entity.pdbx_description
1 polymer ?
#
loop_
_entity_poly.entity_id
_entity_poly.type
_entity_poly.pdbx_seq_one_letter_code
_entity_poly.pdbx_strand_id
1 'polypeptide(L)'
;MKAKAKLTRSMSVTQFDNGYWYATELKTFAEAIGIPSAGKLRKDELEKAIISFLGTGTIRSPTRRSLSKTGIRDVEKGLSLKLPVVNYTNDKQTKDFLEKEARKIAPNLKRKSGARYRLNRWREEQLTSGIRITYRDLVTQYVKLNQTRERFAQIPHGRYINFISDFFAAEKNATREQAIKAWKRIKKMDVPKSYRSWVRLRSKPN
;
A
#
# COMPACT_ATOMS: atom_id res chain seq x y z
N MET A 1 -10.49 1.96 -27.48
CA MET A 1 -9.91 1.82 -26.12
C MET A 1 -10.97 2.24 -25.11
N LYS A 2 -11.41 1.38 -24.17
CA LYS A 2 -12.37 1.81 -23.13
C LYS A 2 -11.73 2.92 -22.28
N ALA A 3 -12.43 4.05 -22.16
CA ALA A 3 -12.03 5.14 -21.28
C ALA A 3 -11.87 4.62 -19.85
N LYS A 4 -10.87 5.15 -19.12
CA LYS A 4 -10.69 4.83 -17.70
C LYS A 4 -11.99 5.21 -16.97
N ALA A 5 -12.60 4.27 -16.25
CA ALA A 5 -13.78 4.55 -15.44
C ALA A 5 -13.49 5.75 -14.52
N LYS A 6 -14.39 6.73 -14.47
CA LYS A 6 -14.29 7.91 -13.60
C LYS A 6 -15.00 7.62 -12.29
N LEU A 7 -14.48 8.14 -11.17
CA LEU A 7 -15.18 8.09 -9.88
C LEU A 7 -16.46 8.96 -9.95
N THR A 8 -17.60 8.39 -9.56
CA THR A 8 -18.91 9.05 -9.58
C THR A 8 -19.70 8.67 -8.35
N ARG A 9 -20.67 9.50 -7.95
CA ARG A 9 -21.52 9.24 -6.76
C ARG A 9 -22.51 8.10 -6.97
N SER A 10 -22.91 7.85 -8.21
CA SER A 10 -23.89 6.83 -8.60
C SER A 10 -23.30 5.45 -8.89
N MET A 11 -21.98 5.28 -8.78
CA MET A 11 -21.36 3.98 -9.05
C MET A 11 -21.68 2.98 -7.95
N SER A 12 -21.85 1.71 -8.34
CA SER A 12 -22.02 0.64 -7.36
C SER A 12 -20.71 0.33 -6.64
N VAL A 13 -20.81 -0.27 -5.44
CA VAL A 13 -19.64 -0.80 -4.70
C VAL A 13 -18.83 -1.76 -5.58
N THR A 14 -19.50 -2.62 -6.36
CA THR A 14 -18.83 -3.56 -7.27
C THR A 14 -18.03 -2.86 -8.36
N GLN A 15 -18.58 -1.80 -8.98
CA GLN A 15 -17.86 -1.00 -9.97
C GLN A 15 -16.63 -0.32 -9.35
N PHE A 16 -16.78 0.21 -8.13
CA PHE A 16 -15.66 0.79 -7.40
C PHE A 16 -14.57 -0.25 -7.08
N ASP A 17 -14.95 -1.45 -6.64
CA ASP A 17 -14.02 -2.51 -6.28
C ASP A 17 -13.27 -3.11 -7.46
N ASN A 18 -13.96 -3.25 -8.59
CA ASN A 18 -13.35 -3.66 -9.84
C ASN A 18 -12.45 -2.57 -10.43
N GLY A 19 -12.66 -1.31 -10.08
CA GLY A 19 -11.79 -0.20 -10.47
C GLY A 19 -10.37 -0.30 -9.92
N TYR A 20 -9.46 0.52 -10.45
CA TYR A 20 -8.16 0.75 -9.82
C TYR A 20 -7.89 2.25 -9.70
N TRP A 21 -7.93 2.73 -8.46
CA TRP A 21 -7.87 4.15 -8.12
C TRP A 21 -6.54 4.49 -7.47
N TYR A 22 -5.92 5.58 -7.91
CA TYR A 22 -4.77 6.15 -7.21
C TYR A 22 -5.19 6.93 -5.97
N ALA A 23 -4.27 7.09 -5.02
CA ALA A 23 -4.56 7.83 -3.79
C ALA A 23 -4.99 9.28 -4.07
N THR A 24 -4.43 9.93 -5.09
CA THR A 24 -4.83 11.28 -5.50
C THR A 24 -6.27 11.32 -5.99
N GLU A 25 -6.67 10.37 -6.85
CA GLU A 25 -8.06 10.25 -7.34
C GLU A 25 -9.05 10.02 -6.20
N LEU A 26 -8.68 9.15 -5.26
CA LEU A 26 -9.50 8.86 -4.09
C LEU A 26 -9.63 10.09 -3.18
N LYS A 27 -8.57 10.88 -2.99
CA LYS A 27 -8.62 12.12 -2.21
C LYS A 27 -9.55 13.14 -2.85
N THR A 28 -9.35 13.42 -4.13
CA THR A 28 -10.22 14.35 -4.88
C THR A 28 -11.68 13.93 -4.82
N PHE A 29 -11.96 12.64 -5.01
CA PHE A 29 -13.32 12.15 -4.92
C PHE A 29 -13.88 12.22 -3.50
N ALA A 30 -13.09 11.83 -2.49
CA ALA A 30 -13.48 11.90 -1.08
C ALA A 30 -13.80 13.34 -0.63
N GLU A 31 -13.01 14.33 -1.06
CA GLU A 31 -13.31 15.75 -0.84
C GLU A 31 -14.62 16.15 -1.51
N ALA A 32 -14.83 15.75 -2.78
CA ALA A 32 -16.03 16.07 -3.54
C ALA A 32 -17.32 15.45 -2.95
N ILE A 33 -17.22 14.34 -2.21
CA ILE A 33 -18.37 13.73 -1.50
C ILE A 33 -18.45 14.16 -0.04
N GLY A 34 -17.59 15.06 0.44
CA GLY A 34 -17.66 15.63 1.78
C GLY A 34 -17.02 14.79 2.89
N ILE A 35 -16.12 13.86 2.58
CA ILE A 35 -15.38 13.12 3.62
C ILE A 35 -14.43 14.08 4.36
N PRO A 36 -14.55 14.20 5.71
CA PRO A 36 -13.70 15.10 6.49
C PRO A 36 -12.23 14.76 6.38
N SER A 37 -11.39 15.79 6.23
CA SER A 37 -9.92 15.66 6.18
C SER A 37 -9.39 14.69 5.13
N ALA A 38 -10.13 14.48 4.02
CA ALA A 38 -9.79 13.54 2.96
C ALA A 38 -8.33 13.66 2.46
N GLY A 39 -7.81 14.88 2.31
CA GLY A 39 -6.42 15.14 1.94
C GLY A 39 -5.37 14.50 2.86
N LYS A 40 -5.70 14.21 4.13
CA LYS A 40 -4.81 13.63 5.14
C LYS A 40 -5.00 12.12 5.34
N LEU A 41 -6.04 11.54 4.75
CA LEU A 41 -6.35 10.12 4.86
C LEU A 41 -5.42 9.26 4.01
N ARG A 42 -5.15 8.06 4.50
CA ARG A 42 -4.45 7.02 3.74
C ARG A 42 -5.37 6.40 2.70
N LYS A 43 -4.78 5.74 1.71
CA LYS A 43 -5.52 5.07 0.62
C LYS A 43 -6.53 4.03 1.14
N ASP A 44 -6.16 3.25 2.15
CA ASP A 44 -7.05 2.26 2.77
C ASP A 44 -8.20 2.93 3.54
N GLU A 45 -7.94 4.01 4.26
CA GLU A 45 -8.97 4.79 4.95
C GLU A 45 -9.95 5.44 3.95
N LEU A 46 -9.42 6.00 2.86
CA LEU A 46 -10.22 6.56 1.76
C LEU A 46 -11.11 5.51 1.10
N GLU A 47 -10.54 4.35 0.73
CA GLU A 47 -11.33 3.27 0.12
C GLU A 47 -12.46 2.79 1.04
N LYS A 48 -12.18 2.58 2.34
CA LYS A 48 -13.23 2.20 3.30
C LYS A 48 -14.33 3.24 3.42
N ALA A 49 -13.96 4.51 3.52
CA ALA A 49 -14.91 5.60 3.64
C ALA A 49 -15.78 5.73 2.38
N ILE A 50 -15.17 5.63 1.19
CA ILE A 50 -15.88 5.68 -0.09
C ILE A 50 -16.80 4.48 -0.25
N ILE A 51 -16.37 3.26 0.06
CA ILE A 51 -17.22 2.07 -0.01
C ILE A 51 -18.44 2.21 0.92
N SER A 52 -18.24 2.70 2.15
CA SER A 52 -19.33 2.98 3.07
C SER A 52 -20.31 4.01 2.50
N PHE A 53 -19.80 5.10 1.92
CA PHE A 53 -20.63 6.12 1.28
C PHE A 53 -21.43 5.57 0.09
N LEU A 54 -20.79 4.83 -0.82
CA LEU A 54 -21.48 4.25 -1.99
C LEU A 54 -22.55 3.23 -1.60
N GLY A 55 -22.35 2.48 -0.50
CA GLY A 55 -23.30 1.48 -0.04
C GLY A 55 -24.44 2.03 0.82
N THR A 56 -24.22 3.12 1.56
CA THR A 56 -25.17 3.60 2.58
C THR A 56 -25.61 5.06 2.41
N GLY A 57 -24.92 5.82 1.55
CA GLY A 57 -25.06 7.28 1.46
C GLY A 57 -24.46 8.06 2.65
N THR A 58 -23.98 7.38 3.70
CA THR A 58 -23.52 8.03 4.92
C THR A 58 -22.03 8.33 4.93
N ILE A 59 -21.68 9.51 5.44
CA ILE A 59 -20.29 9.93 5.65
C ILE A 59 -19.96 9.72 7.13
N ARG A 60 -18.87 9.00 7.41
CA ARG A 60 -18.35 8.80 8.76
C ARG A 60 -16.90 9.25 8.84
N SER A 61 -16.51 9.78 10.00
CA SER A 61 -15.11 10.12 10.29
C SER A 61 -14.23 8.86 10.18
N PRO A 62 -13.29 8.80 9.22
CA PRO A 62 -12.67 7.54 8.84
C PRO A 62 -11.43 7.17 9.66
N THR A 63 -10.97 8.04 10.57
CA THR A 63 -9.80 7.76 11.39
C THR A 63 -9.80 8.58 12.68
N ARG A 64 -9.21 8.01 13.74
CA ARG A 64 -8.94 8.67 15.02
C ARG A 64 -7.48 9.10 15.18
N ARG A 65 -6.65 8.89 14.14
CA ARG A 65 -5.20 9.22 14.20
C ARG A 65 -4.99 10.72 14.19
N SER A 66 -3.94 11.17 14.87
CA SER A 66 -3.43 12.54 14.67
C SER A 66 -3.03 12.72 13.20
N LEU A 67 -3.64 13.73 12.57
CA LEU A 67 -3.48 14.03 11.15
C LEU A 67 -2.40 15.08 10.88
N SER A 68 -1.75 15.62 11.91
CA SER A 68 -0.67 16.61 11.80
C SER A 68 0.64 16.04 12.34
N LYS A 69 1.68 16.09 11.52
CA LYS A 69 3.07 16.02 11.97
C LYS A 69 3.73 17.34 11.58
N THR A 70 4.15 18.10 12.57
CA THR A 70 4.86 19.37 12.40
C THR A 70 6.35 19.18 12.73
N GLY A 71 7.20 20.05 12.20
CA GLY A 71 8.64 20.06 12.47
C GLY A 71 9.53 19.43 11.39
N ILE A 72 10.84 19.48 11.62
CA ILE A 72 11.90 19.03 10.70
C ILE A 72 11.76 17.53 10.43
N ARG A 73 11.89 17.13 9.16
CA ARG A 73 11.81 15.71 8.76
C ARG A 73 13.02 14.95 9.31
N ASP A 74 12.83 13.67 9.65
CA ASP A 74 13.93 12.86 10.18
C ASP A 74 15.11 12.78 9.19
N VAL A 75 14.80 12.76 7.89
CA VAL A 75 15.80 12.75 6.82
C VAL A 75 16.69 14.01 6.81
N GLU A 76 16.16 15.16 7.19
CA GLU A 76 16.88 16.45 7.26
C GLU A 76 17.80 16.54 8.48
N LYS A 77 17.57 15.71 9.50
CA LYS A 77 18.41 15.65 10.72
C LYS A 77 19.66 14.78 10.53
N GLY A 78 19.79 14.12 9.39
CA GLY A 78 20.82 13.11 9.15
C GLY A 78 20.40 11.74 9.69
N LEU A 79 20.07 10.82 8.78
CA LEU A 79 19.65 9.46 9.15
C LEU A 79 20.80 8.68 9.79
N SER A 80 20.57 8.15 10.98
CA SER A 80 21.49 7.25 11.67
C SER A 80 20.71 6.18 12.42
N LEU A 81 21.33 5.04 12.72
CA LEU A 81 20.67 3.94 13.45
C LEU A 81 20.18 4.37 14.84
N LYS A 82 20.83 5.36 15.45
CA LYS A 82 20.49 5.89 16.78
C LYS A 82 19.37 6.94 16.73
N LEU A 83 19.04 7.47 15.54
CA LEU A 83 18.03 8.50 15.38
C LEU A 83 16.64 7.98 15.80
N PRO A 84 15.93 8.67 16.72
CA PRO A 84 14.54 8.36 17.02
C PRO A 84 13.64 8.63 15.82
N VAL A 85 12.64 7.77 15.60
CA VAL A 85 11.65 7.93 14.53
C VAL A 85 10.56 8.89 15.02
N VAL A 86 10.50 10.09 14.44
CA VAL A 86 9.54 11.13 14.85
C VAL A 86 8.75 11.59 13.63
N ASN A 87 9.44 12.28 12.72
CA ASN A 87 8.88 12.79 11.46
C ASN A 87 9.40 12.00 10.27
N TYR A 88 9.11 10.70 10.28
CA TYR A 88 9.44 9.78 9.20
C TYR A 88 8.80 10.19 7.87
N THR A 89 9.59 10.16 6.80
CA THR A 89 9.12 10.29 5.42
C THR A 89 9.50 9.09 4.57
N ASN A 90 8.61 8.69 3.65
CA ASN A 90 8.86 7.56 2.73
C ASN A 90 9.56 8.01 1.45
N ASP A 91 10.49 8.95 1.56
CA ASP A 91 11.29 9.51 0.46
C ASP A 91 12.38 8.52 0.00
N LYS A 92 13.11 8.88 -1.06
CA LYS A 92 14.16 8.03 -1.64
C LYS A 92 15.31 7.82 -0.64
N GLN A 93 15.79 8.88 0.01
CA GLN A 93 16.93 8.82 0.93
C GLN A 93 16.63 7.94 2.15
N THR A 94 15.42 8.05 2.73
CA THR A 94 14.97 7.17 3.81
C THR A 94 14.92 5.71 3.38
N LYS A 95 14.41 5.43 2.18
CA LYS A 95 14.37 4.05 1.64
C LYS A 95 15.78 3.50 1.40
N ASP A 96 16.65 4.29 0.79
CA ASP A 96 18.01 3.88 0.45
C ASP A 96 18.83 3.63 1.71
N PHE A 97 18.65 4.47 2.75
CA PHE A 97 19.22 4.24 4.08
C PHE A 97 18.79 2.90 4.67
N LEU A 98 17.47 2.63 4.73
CA LEU A 98 16.96 1.37 5.29
C LEU A 98 17.47 0.14 4.52
N GLU A 99 17.57 0.22 3.19
CA GLU A 99 18.09 -0.87 2.38
C GLU A 99 19.60 -1.08 2.56
N LYS A 100 20.37 0.00 2.61
CA LYS A 100 21.82 -0.05 2.84
C LYS A 100 22.13 -0.69 4.19
N GLU A 101 21.49 -0.23 5.26
CA GLU A 101 21.72 -0.78 6.60
C GLU A 101 21.20 -2.22 6.73
N ALA A 102 20.08 -2.55 6.10
CA ALA A 102 19.57 -3.92 6.10
C ALA A 102 20.51 -4.91 5.40
N ARG A 103 21.19 -4.49 4.31
CA ARG A 103 22.18 -5.32 3.63
C ARG A 103 23.44 -5.58 4.45
N LYS A 104 23.81 -4.67 5.36
CA LYS A 104 24.92 -4.94 6.29
C LYS A 104 24.60 -6.09 7.25
N ILE A 105 23.34 -6.24 7.64
CA ILE A 105 22.88 -7.33 8.51
C ILE A 105 22.65 -8.61 7.71
N ALA A 106 22.07 -8.48 6.51
CA ALA A 106 21.75 -9.60 5.64
C ALA A 106 22.19 -9.27 4.19
N PRO A 107 23.43 -9.59 3.80
CA PRO A 107 23.97 -9.25 2.47
C PRO A 107 23.14 -9.77 1.30
N ASN A 108 22.56 -10.96 1.46
CA ASN A 108 21.73 -11.64 0.45
C ASN A 108 20.23 -11.31 0.58
N LEU A 109 19.86 -10.25 1.31
CA LEU A 109 18.45 -9.91 1.55
C LEU A 109 17.72 -9.58 0.25
N LYS A 110 16.79 -10.45 -0.14
CA LYS A 110 15.85 -10.20 -1.24
C LYS A 110 14.59 -9.51 -0.71
N ARG A 111 14.16 -8.46 -1.39
CA ARG A 111 12.96 -7.72 -1.00
C ARG A 111 11.70 -8.52 -1.28
N LYS A 112 10.95 -8.86 -0.22
CA LYS A 112 9.65 -9.53 -0.29
C LYS A 112 8.51 -8.55 -0.61
N SER A 113 7.59 -8.95 -1.47
CA SER A 113 6.40 -8.14 -1.79
C SER A 113 5.59 -7.87 -0.52
N GLY A 114 5.21 -6.60 -0.28
CA GLY A 114 4.46 -6.20 0.90
C GLY A 114 5.29 -5.89 2.16
N ALA A 115 6.58 -6.25 2.22
CA ALA A 115 7.41 -5.98 3.40
C ALA A 115 7.45 -4.50 3.77
N ARG A 116 7.64 -3.60 2.79
CA ARG A 116 7.61 -2.14 3.03
C ARG A 116 6.26 -1.63 3.52
N TYR A 117 5.15 -2.18 3.02
CA TYR A 117 3.82 -1.80 3.50
C TYR A 117 3.68 -2.17 4.97
N ARG A 118 4.06 -3.40 5.33
CA ARG A 118 4.00 -3.90 6.71
C ARG A 118 4.94 -3.14 7.64
N LEU A 119 6.13 -2.78 7.19
CA LEU A 119 7.04 -1.93 7.95
C LEU A 119 6.40 -0.58 8.29
N ASN A 120 5.75 0.06 7.32
CA ASN A 120 5.05 1.33 7.55
C ASN A 120 3.87 1.17 8.54
N ARG A 121 3.12 0.08 8.43
CA ARG A 121 2.02 -0.24 9.37
C ARG A 121 2.54 -0.47 10.78
N TRP A 122 3.55 -1.32 10.91
CA TRP A 122 4.21 -1.61 12.17
C TRP A 122 4.76 -0.32 12.81
N ARG A 123 5.50 0.51 12.07
CA ARG A 123 5.98 1.81 12.57
C ARG A 123 4.84 2.66 13.12
N GLU A 124 3.77 2.79 12.35
CA GLU A 124 2.61 3.60 12.76
C GLU A 124 1.92 3.05 14.00
N GLU A 125 1.79 1.73 14.11
CA GLU A 125 1.26 1.06 15.29
C GLU A 125 2.14 1.32 16.52
N GLN A 126 3.46 1.16 16.41
CA GLN A 126 4.38 1.48 17.50
C GLN A 126 4.22 2.94 17.98
N LEU A 127 4.25 3.90 17.05
CA LEU A 127 4.16 5.32 17.40
C LEU A 127 2.78 5.70 17.98
N THR A 128 1.70 5.09 17.48
CA THR A 128 0.34 5.35 17.99
C THR A 128 0.14 4.77 19.39
N SER A 129 0.82 3.66 19.70
CA SER A 129 0.85 3.07 21.05
C SER A 129 1.82 3.77 22.01
N GLY A 130 2.41 4.91 21.62
CA GLY A 130 3.36 5.66 22.45
C GLY A 130 4.74 5.02 22.56
N ILE A 131 5.02 3.95 21.80
CA ILE A 131 6.31 3.25 21.84
C ILE A 131 7.32 4.04 21.01
N ARG A 132 8.40 4.46 21.67
CA ARG A 132 9.53 5.11 21.02
C ARG A 132 10.39 4.07 20.32
N ILE A 133 10.62 4.27 19.03
CA ILE A 133 11.47 3.41 18.19
C ILE A 133 12.54 4.24 17.50
N THR A 134 13.62 3.59 17.11
CA THR A 134 14.76 4.15 16.38
C THR A 134 14.81 3.63 14.95
N TYR A 135 15.67 4.23 14.14
CA TYR A 135 15.97 3.72 12.81
C TYR A 135 16.64 2.33 12.83
N ARG A 136 17.35 1.97 13.90
CA ARG A 136 17.82 0.59 14.12
C ARG A 136 16.64 -0.38 14.16
N ASP A 137 15.58 -0.06 14.90
CA ASP A 137 14.40 -0.92 15.02
C ASP A 137 13.68 -1.08 13.67
N LEU A 138 13.61 0.00 12.88
CA LEU A 138 13.08 -0.07 11.51
C LEU A 138 13.89 -1.01 10.62
N VAL A 139 15.23 -0.94 10.68
CA VAL A 139 16.10 -1.81 9.90
C VAL A 139 15.94 -3.27 10.33
N THR A 140 15.99 -3.54 11.63
CA THR A 140 15.80 -4.89 12.18
C THR A 140 14.45 -5.48 11.77
N GLN A 141 13.37 -4.71 11.92
CA GLN A 141 12.04 -5.15 11.51
C GLN A 141 11.93 -5.34 9.99
N TYR A 142 12.59 -4.50 9.19
CA TYR A 142 12.63 -4.66 7.74
C TYR A 142 13.35 -5.96 7.35
N VAL A 143 14.48 -6.29 7.97
CA VAL A 143 15.18 -7.56 7.75
C VAL A 143 14.26 -8.74 8.10
N LYS A 144 13.66 -8.72 9.30
CA LYS A 144 12.71 -9.76 9.77
C LYS A 144 11.57 -9.99 8.77
N LEU A 145 10.93 -8.92 8.31
CA LEU A 145 9.83 -9.00 7.34
C LEU A 145 10.27 -9.61 6.00
N ASN A 146 11.47 -9.29 5.52
CA ASN A 146 11.96 -9.81 4.25
C ASN A 146 12.44 -11.27 4.34
N GLN A 147 12.90 -11.72 5.51
CA GLN A 147 13.34 -13.10 5.75
C GLN A 147 12.22 -14.05 6.20
N THR A 148 11.04 -13.52 6.54
CA THR A 148 9.89 -14.33 6.92
C THR A 148 9.60 -15.36 5.82
N ARG A 149 9.62 -16.66 6.16
CA ARG A 149 9.33 -17.75 5.20
C ARG A 149 7.85 -17.77 4.83
N GLU A 150 7.00 -17.62 5.83
CA GLU A 150 5.54 -17.64 5.66
C GLU A 150 5.03 -16.58 4.70
N ARG A 151 3.94 -16.92 4.03
CA ARG A 151 3.27 -16.00 3.14
C ARG A 151 2.58 -14.92 3.97
N PHE A 152 2.74 -13.67 3.54
CA PHE A 152 1.97 -12.58 4.11
C PHE A 152 0.48 -12.72 3.77
N ALA A 153 -0.37 -12.50 4.78
CA ALA A 153 -1.81 -12.37 4.58
C ALA A 153 -2.14 -11.32 3.50
N GLN A 154 -3.26 -11.48 2.81
CA GLN A 154 -3.68 -10.49 1.82
C GLN A 154 -4.03 -9.16 2.50
N ILE A 155 -3.69 -8.05 1.84
CA ILE A 155 -4.03 -6.70 2.27
C ILE A 155 -5.25 -6.27 1.46
N PRO A 156 -6.45 -6.07 2.03
CA PRO A 156 -7.68 -5.83 1.26
C PRO A 156 -7.56 -4.73 0.18
N HIS A 157 -6.96 -3.59 0.56
CA HIS A 157 -6.74 -2.43 -0.33
C HIS A 157 -5.43 -2.52 -1.14
N GLY A 158 -4.59 -3.51 -0.82
CA GLY A 158 -3.26 -3.74 -1.39
C GLY A 158 -3.29 -4.56 -2.67
N ARG A 159 -4.23 -4.28 -3.58
CA ARG A 159 -4.50 -5.08 -4.80
C ARG A 159 -3.22 -5.44 -5.58
N TYR A 160 -2.33 -4.47 -5.80
CA TYR A 160 -1.03 -4.71 -6.45
C TYR A 160 -0.13 -5.68 -5.65
N ILE A 161 -0.01 -5.47 -4.33
CA ILE A 161 0.86 -6.30 -3.48
C ILE A 161 0.36 -7.74 -3.48
N ASN A 162 -0.95 -7.94 -3.31
CA ASN A 162 -1.57 -9.26 -3.32
C ASN A 162 -1.38 -9.93 -4.67
N PHE A 163 -1.68 -9.21 -5.77
CA PHE A 163 -1.53 -9.73 -7.13
C PHE A 163 -0.10 -10.21 -7.39
N ILE A 164 0.91 -9.39 -7.09
CA ILE A 164 2.32 -9.76 -7.29
C ILE A 164 2.71 -10.93 -6.40
N SER A 165 2.23 -10.98 -5.16
CA SER A 165 2.49 -12.12 -4.27
C SER A 165 1.86 -13.41 -4.78
N ASP A 166 0.61 -13.38 -5.24
CA ASP A 166 -0.08 -14.54 -5.81
C ASP A 166 0.59 -14.99 -7.11
N PHE A 167 0.97 -14.04 -7.97
CA PHE A 167 1.61 -14.31 -9.25
C PHE A 167 2.91 -15.10 -9.06
N PHE A 168 3.81 -14.65 -8.18
CA PHE A 168 5.07 -15.38 -7.93
C PHE A 168 4.89 -16.69 -7.17
N ALA A 169 3.78 -16.85 -6.43
CA ALA A 169 3.49 -18.12 -5.77
C ALA A 169 3.03 -19.19 -6.77
N ALA A 170 2.29 -18.80 -7.79
CA ALA A 170 1.76 -19.70 -8.81
C ALA A 170 2.75 -19.91 -9.98
N GLU A 171 3.41 -18.85 -10.44
CA GLU A 171 4.29 -18.88 -11.62
C GLU A 171 5.75 -19.02 -11.18
N LYS A 172 6.13 -20.25 -10.77
CA LYS A 172 7.51 -20.56 -10.38
C LYS A 172 8.44 -20.28 -11.57
N ASN A 173 9.46 -19.45 -11.39
CA ASN A 173 10.41 -18.95 -12.41
C ASN A 173 9.97 -17.73 -13.23
N ALA A 174 8.79 -17.15 -12.97
CA ALA A 174 8.40 -15.95 -13.68
C ALA A 174 9.29 -14.75 -13.29
N THR A 175 9.46 -13.81 -14.23
CA THR A 175 10.23 -12.59 -13.99
C THR A 175 9.36 -11.46 -13.43
N ARG A 176 10.03 -10.44 -12.88
CA ARG A 176 9.36 -9.24 -12.41
C ARG A 176 8.69 -8.47 -13.54
N GLU A 177 9.28 -8.43 -14.74
CA GLU A 177 8.67 -7.80 -15.91
C GLU A 177 7.37 -8.51 -16.29
N GLN A 178 7.34 -9.84 -16.26
CA GLN A 178 6.14 -10.63 -16.56
C GLN A 178 5.02 -10.34 -15.56
N ALA A 179 5.32 -10.32 -14.26
CA ALA A 179 4.35 -9.97 -13.22
C ALA A 179 3.78 -8.56 -13.41
N ILE A 180 4.64 -7.58 -13.74
CA ILE A 180 4.23 -6.19 -14.01
C ILE A 180 3.38 -6.11 -15.29
N LYS A 181 3.72 -6.85 -16.34
CA LYS A 181 2.94 -6.92 -17.59
C LYS A 181 1.55 -7.48 -17.34
N ALA A 182 1.45 -8.58 -16.58
CA ALA A 182 0.19 -9.17 -16.17
C ALA A 182 -0.67 -8.18 -15.35
N TRP A 183 -0.06 -7.52 -14.38
CA TRP A 183 -0.71 -6.48 -13.57
C TRP A 183 -1.23 -5.31 -14.42
N LYS A 184 -0.41 -4.78 -15.35
CA LYS A 184 -0.79 -3.67 -16.24
C LYS A 184 -2.02 -4.00 -17.09
N ARG A 185 -2.21 -5.27 -17.47
CA ARG A 185 -3.39 -5.75 -18.22
C ARG A 185 -4.65 -5.73 -17.34
N ILE A 186 -4.65 -6.46 -16.22
CA ILE A 186 -5.83 -6.56 -15.35
C ILE A 186 -6.24 -5.22 -14.72
N LYS A 187 -5.26 -4.33 -14.49
CA LYS A 187 -5.48 -2.98 -13.95
C LYS A 187 -6.45 -2.15 -14.79
N LYS A 188 -6.54 -2.39 -16.10
CA LYS A 188 -7.40 -1.63 -17.03
C LYS A 188 -8.79 -2.24 -17.22
N MET A 189 -9.01 -3.47 -16.75
CA MET A 189 -10.23 -4.24 -16.98
C MET A 189 -11.24 -3.97 -15.88
N ASP A 190 -12.54 -4.14 -16.14
CA ASP A 190 -13.59 -4.06 -15.12
C ASP A 190 -13.82 -5.43 -14.48
N VAL A 191 -12.83 -5.89 -13.71
CA VAL A 191 -12.83 -7.17 -13.02
C VAL A 191 -12.11 -7.05 -11.67
N PRO A 192 -12.31 -7.97 -10.72
CA PRO A 192 -11.56 -7.97 -9.47
C PRO A 192 -10.06 -8.03 -9.75
N LYS A 193 -9.28 -7.15 -9.11
CA LYS A 193 -7.83 -6.96 -9.35
C LYS A 193 -6.96 -8.02 -8.66
N SER A 194 -7.29 -9.29 -8.89
CA SER A 194 -6.63 -10.46 -8.28
C SER A 194 -5.99 -11.36 -9.34
N TYR A 195 -4.98 -12.13 -8.92
CA TYR A 195 -4.34 -13.11 -9.81
C TYR A 195 -5.34 -14.16 -10.33
N ARG A 196 -6.24 -14.65 -9.48
CA ARG A 196 -7.32 -15.58 -9.87
C ARG A 196 -8.19 -15.04 -11.01
N SER A 197 -8.55 -13.76 -10.96
CA SER A 197 -9.31 -13.13 -12.05
C SER A 197 -8.50 -13.01 -13.33
N TRP A 198 -7.19 -12.74 -13.23
CA TRP A 198 -6.30 -12.71 -14.39
C TRP A 198 -6.16 -14.07 -15.06
N VAL A 199 -6.03 -15.16 -14.28
CA VAL A 199 -6.00 -16.54 -14.83
C VAL A 199 -7.29 -16.87 -15.56
N ARG A 200 -8.46 -16.61 -14.94
CA ARG A 200 -9.77 -16.85 -15.59
C ARG A 200 -9.93 -16.13 -16.92
N LEU A 201 -9.40 -14.93 -17.04
CA LEU A 201 -9.44 -14.16 -18.29
C LEU A 201 -8.55 -14.75 -19.39
N ARG A 202 -7.49 -15.47 -19.04
CA ARG A 202 -6.62 -16.17 -20.00
C ARG A 202 -7.21 -17.50 -20.47
N SER A 203 -8.00 -18.14 -19.62
CA SER A 203 -8.60 -19.45 -19.90
C SER A 203 -9.90 -19.38 -20.70
N LYS A 204 -10.46 -18.18 -20.92
CA LYS A 204 -11.59 -18.03 -21.84
C LYS A 204 -11.07 -18.03 -23.28
N PRO A 205 -11.51 -18.97 -24.14
CA PRO A 205 -11.28 -18.83 -25.58
C PRO A 205 -11.99 -17.56 -26.06
N ASN A 206 -11.35 -16.85 -27.00
CA ASN A 206 -11.97 -15.72 -27.70
C ASN A 206 -13.19 -16.17 -28.48
#